data_AF-A0A0C9SKL6-F1
#
_entry.id   AF-A0A0C9SKL6-F1
#
_cell.length_a   1.000
_cell.length_b   1.000
_cell.length_c   1.000
_cell.angle_alpha   90.00
_cell.angle_beta   90.00
_cell.angle_gamma   90.00
#
_symmetry.space_group_name_H-M   'P 1'
#
loop_
_entity.id
_entity.type
_entity.pdbx_description
1 polymer ?
#
loop_
_entity_poly.entity_id
_entity_poly.type
_entity_poly.pdbx_seq_one_letter_code
_entity_poly.pdbx_strand_id
1 'polypeptide(L)' 'MARRSAPPNSGPAYLAPHHAHGGRRQLNDPNESAFSRFLREQLWAPEKLPGNIQIATAVSVFVGGIFVARRWGDLMVPA' A
#
# COMPACT_ATOMS: atom_id res chain seq x y z
N MET A 1 -36.96 12.66 -38.82
CA MET A 1 -35.79 13.17 -38.07
C MET A 1 -35.53 12.23 -36.89
N ALA A 2 -34.47 11.43 -36.97
CA ALA A 2 -34.12 10.44 -35.96
C ALA A 2 -33.65 11.14 -34.68
N ARG A 3 -34.30 10.85 -33.55
CA ARG A 3 -33.88 11.32 -32.23
C ARG A 3 -32.57 10.59 -31.91
N ARG A 4 -31.44 11.28 -32.05
CA ARG A 4 -30.14 10.80 -31.55
C ARG A 4 -30.27 10.64 -30.03
N SER A 5 -30.44 9.40 -29.57
CA SER A 5 -30.33 9.06 -28.15
C SER A 5 -28.94 9.43 -27.68
N ALA A 6 -28.87 10.15 -26.55
CA ALA A 6 -27.60 10.46 -25.91
C ALA A 6 -26.91 9.13 -25.46
N PRO A 7 -25.57 9.05 -25.50
CA PRO A 7 -24.84 7.85 -25.10
C PRO A 7 -25.21 7.41 -23.66
N PRO A 8 -25.25 6.10 -23.35
CA PRO A 8 -25.44 5.65 -21.98
C PRO A 8 -24.29 6.20 -21.11
N ASN A 9 -24.64 6.92 -20.03
CA ASN A 9 -23.78 7.70 -19.10
C ASN A 9 -23.56 9.20 -19.36
N SER A 10 -24.35 9.88 -20.20
CA SER A 10 -24.34 11.35 -20.28
C SER A 10 -25.10 12.01 -19.12
N GLY A 11 -24.64 11.77 -17.88
CA GLY A 11 -25.11 12.48 -16.68
C GLY A 11 -24.61 13.95 -16.66
N PRO A 12 -25.25 14.84 -15.89
CA PRO A 12 -24.90 16.25 -15.86
C PRO A 12 -23.45 16.48 -15.42
N ALA A 13 -22.69 17.27 -16.20
CA ALA A 13 -21.25 17.50 -16.05
C ALA A 13 -20.82 18.17 -14.72
N TYR A 14 -21.78 18.62 -13.90
CA TYR A 14 -21.52 19.18 -12.56
C TYR A 14 -21.50 18.12 -11.45
N LEU A 15 -21.91 16.88 -11.74
CA LEU A 15 -21.56 15.72 -10.92
C LEU A 15 -20.13 15.31 -11.27
N ALA A 16 -19.15 16.13 -10.87
CA ALA A 16 -17.79 15.65 -10.74
C ALA A 16 -17.82 14.45 -9.78
N PRO A 17 -17.27 13.28 -10.14
CA PRO A 17 -17.17 12.17 -9.21
C PRO A 17 -16.16 12.57 -8.13
N HIS A 18 -16.67 13.14 -7.04
CA HIS A 18 -15.91 13.48 -5.84
C HIS A 18 -15.46 12.24 -5.05
N HIS A 19 -15.26 11.08 -5.69
CA HIS A 19 -14.63 9.90 -5.08
C HIS A 19 -13.86 9.10 -6.13
N ALA A 20 -12.97 9.73 -6.88
CA ALA A 20 -11.88 9.02 -7.56
C ALA A 20 -10.69 8.81 -6.60
N HIS A 21 -10.95 8.26 -5.40
CA HIS A 21 -9.87 7.76 -4.55
C HIS A 21 -9.44 6.39 -5.10
N GLY A 22 -8.23 6.35 -5.68
CA GLY A 22 -7.39 5.14 -5.69
C GLY A 22 -7.54 4.14 -6.83
N GLY A 23 -8.58 4.21 -7.66
CA GLY A 23 -8.77 3.28 -8.78
C GLY A 23 -8.02 3.67 -10.05
N ARG A 24 -6.74 4.07 -9.98
CA ARG A 24 -5.90 4.20 -11.18
C ARG A 24 -5.91 2.81 -11.81
N ARG A 25 -6.52 2.68 -12.99
CA ARG A 25 -6.45 1.50 -13.87
C ARG A 25 -5.14 0.78 -13.59
N GLN A 26 -5.22 -0.33 -12.85
CA GLN A 26 -4.07 -1.17 -12.56
C GLN A 26 -3.70 -1.75 -13.91
N LEU A 27 -2.80 -1.05 -14.60
CA LEU A 27 -2.17 -1.53 -15.81
C LEU A 27 -1.44 -2.79 -15.35
N ASN A 28 -2.10 -3.93 -15.52
CA ASN A 28 -1.51 -5.23 -15.35
C ASN A 28 -0.51 -5.35 -16.49
N ASP A 29 0.68 -4.77 -16.27
CA ASP A 29 1.76 -4.76 -17.24
C ASP A 29 2.23 -6.21 -17.36
N PRO A 30 2.04 -6.86 -18.52
CA PRO A 30 2.43 -8.26 -18.69
C PRO A 30 3.94 -8.49 -18.58
N ASN A 31 4.76 -7.42 -18.57
CA ASN A 31 6.20 -7.48 -18.30
C ASN A 31 6.56 -7.30 -16.82
N GLU A 32 5.58 -7.15 -15.93
CA GLU A 32 5.84 -7.00 -14.50
C GLU A 32 6.32 -8.33 -13.89
N SER A 33 7.47 -8.30 -13.23
CA SER A 33 7.98 -9.48 -12.52
C SER A 33 7.05 -9.84 -11.36
N ALA A 34 6.90 -11.14 -11.08
CA ALA A 34 6.05 -11.63 -9.99
C ALA A 34 6.41 -10.99 -8.62
N PHE A 35 7.69 -10.62 -8.44
CA PHE A 35 8.17 -9.91 -7.27
C PHE A 35 7.69 -8.44 -7.21
N SER A 36 7.75 -7.70 -8.32
CA SER A 36 7.21 -6.34 -8.41
C SER A 36 5.71 -6.33 -8.13
N ARG A 37 4.97 -7.28 -8.74
CA ARG A 37 3.54 -7.45 -8.53
C ARG A 37 3.22 -7.75 -7.06
N PHE A 38 4.01 -8.62 -6.42
CA PHE A 38 3.87 -8.92 -4.99
C PHE A 38 4.08 -7.68 -4.12
N LEU A 39 5.14 -6.90 -4.36
CA LEU A 39 5.38 -5.68 -3.59
C LEU A 39 4.23 -4.68 -3.73
N ARG A 40 3.69 -4.52 -4.94
CA ARG A 40 2.53 -3.67 -5.20
C ARG A 40 1.26 -4.17 -4.49
N GLU A 41 0.96 -5.46 -4.57
CA GLU A 41 -0.29 -6.04 -4.05
C GLU A 41 -0.28 -6.35 -2.55
N GLN A 42 0.90 -6.64 -2.01
CA GLN A 42 1.04 -7.11 -0.63
C GLN A 42 1.68 -6.05 0.25
N LEU A 43 2.69 -5.32 -0.23
CA LEU A 43 3.42 -4.34 0.57
C LEU A 43 2.79 -2.94 0.51
N TRP A 44 2.46 -2.47 -0.69
CA TRP A 44 2.00 -1.09 -0.95
C TRP A 44 0.51 -0.95 -1.25
N ALA A 45 -0.25 -2.04 -1.16
CA ALA A 45 -1.71 -1.98 -1.30
C ALA A 45 -2.32 -1.13 -0.16
N PRO A 46 -3.16 -0.12 -0.46
CA PRO A 46 -3.70 0.80 0.54
C PRO A 46 -4.38 0.09 1.72
N GLU A 47 -5.02 -1.05 1.47
CA GLU A 47 -5.77 -1.83 2.46
C GLU A 47 -4.84 -2.58 3.43
N LYS A 48 -3.60 -2.87 3.01
CA LYS A 48 -2.62 -3.65 3.79
C LYS A 48 -1.54 -2.78 4.42
N LEU A 49 -1.42 -1.52 4.00
CA LEU A 49 -0.42 -0.58 4.51
C LEU A 49 -0.43 -0.46 6.05
N PRO A 50 -1.58 -0.28 6.73
CA PRO A 50 -1.59 -0.16 8.19
C PRO A 50 -1.03 -1.42 8.89
N GLY A 51 -1.40 -2.61 8.42
CA GLY A 51 -0.91 -3.88 8.97
C GLY A 51 0.57 -4.10 8.69
N ASN A 52 1.03 -3.80 7.46
CA ASN A 52 2.44 -3.93 7.10
C ASN A 52 3.34 -2.99 7.90
N ILE A 53 2.88 -1.77 8.18
CA ILE A 53 3.61 -0.82 9.05
C ILE A 53 3.74 -1.39 10.45
N GLN A 54 2.69 -2.01 11.01
CA GLN A 54 2.76 -2.64 12.32
C GLN A 54 3.76 -3.81 12.33
N ILE A 55 3.73 -4.67 11.30
CA ILE A 55 4.69 -5.77 11.16
C ILE A 55 6.12 -5.24 11.08
N ALA A 56 6.36 -4.25 10.21
CA ALA A 56 7.66 -3.61 10.07
C ALA A 56 8.14 -2.98 11.38
N THR A 57 7.23 -2.31 12.11
CA THR A 57 7.51 -1.72 13.42
C THR A 57 7.88 -2.79 14.43
N ALA A 58 7.09 -3.88 14.54
CA ALA A 58 7.35 -4.96 15.47
C ALA A 58 8.71 -5.63 15.21
N VAL A 59 9.01 -5.94 13.95
CA VAL A 59 10.31 -6.51 13.55
C VAL A 59 11.45 -5.54 13.88
N SER A 60 11.26 -4.25 13.62
CA SER A 60 12.27 -3.23 13.91
C SER A 60 12.54 -3.10 15.41
N VAL A 61 11.50 -3.08 16.24
CA VAL A 61 11.62 -3.02 17.70
C VAL A 61 12.30 -4.29 18.23
N PHE A 62 11.95 -5.46 17.72
CA PHE A 62 12.58 -6.72 18.12
C PHE A 62 14.08 -6.75 17.81
N VAL A 63 14.46 -6.44 16.56
CA VAL A 63 15.88 -6.40 16.15
C VAL A 63 16.64 -5.30 16.89
N GLY A 64 16.04 -4.12 17.03
CA GLY A 64 16.60 -3.01 17.81
C GLY A 64 16.84 -3.40 19.27
N GLY A 65 15.88 -4.08 19.90
CA GLY A 65 15.99 -4.60 21.26
C GLY A 65 17.15 -5.59 21.42
N ILE A 66 17.30 -6.52 20.48
CA ILE A 66 18.46 -7.44 20.45
C ILE A 66 19.77 -6.66 20.33
N PHE A 67 19.83 -5.66 19.45
CA PHE A 67 21.03 -4.86 19.25
C PHE A 67 21.40 -4.08 20.53
N VAL A 68 20.42 -3.45 21.16
CA VAL A 68 20.60 -2.75 22.45
C VAL A 68 21.08 -3.74 23.50
N ALA A 69 20.40 -4.87 23.68
CA ALA A 69 20.78 -5.89 24.65
C ALA A 69 22.18 -6.45 24.40
N ARG A 70 22.60 -6.63 23.15
CA ARG A 70 23.94 -7.12 22.82
C ARG A 70 25.04 -6.08 22.97
N ARG A 71 24.75 -4.80 22.76
CA ARG A 71 25.75 -3.73 22.86
C ARG A 71 25.87 -3.12 24.25
N TRP A 72 24.78 -3.18 25.02
CA TRP A 72 24.70 -2.59 26.36
C TRP A 72 24.49 -3.63 27.46
N GLY A 73 24.25 -4.90 27.11
CA GLY A 73 24.16 -5.99 28.08
C GLY A 73 25.45 -6.16 28.89
N ASP A 74 26.61 -6.04 28.24
CA ASP A 74 27.92 -6.09 28.91
C ASP A 74 28.13 -4.92 29.90
N LEU A 75 27.42 -3.80 29.73
CA LEU A 75 27.44 -2.69 30.69
C LEU A 75 26.52 -2.93 31.89
N MET A 76 25.54 -3.84 31.77
CA MET A 76 24.54 -4.15 32.80
C MET A 76 24.84 -5.43 33.58
N VAL A 77 25.86 -6.20 33.19
CA VAL A 77 26.38 -7.34 33.95
C VAL A 77 27.64 -6.87 34.69
N PRO A 78 27.59 -6.66 36.02
CA PRO A 78 28.80 -6.46 36.80
C PRO A 78 29.66 -7.72 36.73
N ALA A 79 30.97 -7.53 36.55
CA ALA A 79 31.96 -8.61 36.58
C ALA A 79 31.95 -9.39 37.90
#